data_AF-M2YHK5-F1
#
_entry.id   AF-M2YHK5-F1
#
_cell.length_a   1.000
_cell.length_b   1.000
_cell.length_c   1.000
_cell.angle_alpha   90.00
_cell.angle_beta   90.00
_cell.angle_gamma   90.00
#
_symmetry.space_group_name_H-M   'P 1'
#
loop_
_entity.id
_entity.type
_entity.pdbx_description
1 polymer ?
#
loop_
_entity_poly.entity_id
_entity_poly.type
_entity_poly.pdbx_seq_one_letter_code
_entity_poly.pdbx_strand_id
1 'polypeptide(L)'
;MALFASNGTLSKDLPAPLDRVREAIESTARLEGHHIDAVSSDRLRFDITTKRTALSWGTHLAITLEEAGGRTRMTVDYDNSPGSPKALMDKKKNTKSAQTFADQVEAAL
;
A
#
# COMPACT_ATOMS: atom_id res chain seq x y z
N MET A 1 16.48 -10.33 5.12
CA MET A 1 15.43 -9.34 4.80
C MET A 1 15.77 -8.74 3.44
N ALA A 2 15.04 -9.11 2.39
CA ALA A 2 15.23 -8.49 1.08
C ALA A 2 14.71 -7.05 1.16
N LEU A 3 15.58 -6.08 0.90
CA LEU A 3 15.22 -4.68 0.77
C LEU A 3 14.20 -4.58 -0.36
N PHE A 4 12.97 -4.18 -0.01
CA PHE A 4 11.97 -3.79 -0.99
C PHE A 4 12.58 -2.69 -1.87
N ALA A 5 12.74 -2.97 -3.17
CA ALA A 5 13.32 -2.01 -4.10
C ALA A 5 12.23 -1.00 -4.50
N SER A 6 11.94 -0.04 -3.62
CA SER A 6 10.88 0.93 -3.90
C SER A 6 11.23 1.79 -5.11
N ASN A 7 10.32 1.85 -6.09
CA ASN A 7 10.41 2.82 -7.18
C ASN A 7 10.07 4.24 -6.71
N GLY A 8 9.43 4.34 -5.55
CA GLY A 8 9.13 5.56 -4.83
C GLY A 8 8.40 5.26 -3.52
N THR A 9 8.29 6.30 -2.70
CA THR A 9 7.66 6.28 -1.38
C THR A 9 6.64 7.41 -1.32
N LEU A 10 5.49 7.14 -0.71
CA LEU A 10 4.45 8.12 -0.41
C LEU A 10 4.21 8.10 1.10
N SER A 11 4.25 9.24 1.78
CA SER A 11 3.88 9.32 3.20
C SER A 11 2.65 10.20 3.37
N LYS A 12 1.73 9.78 4.24
CA LYS A 12 0.48 10.47 4.54
C LYS A 12 0.18 10.36 6.04
N ASP A 13 -0.09 11.49 6.67
CA ASP A 13 -0.50 11.53 8.07
C ASP A 13 -2.03 11.42 8.13
N LEU A 14 -2.52 10.35 8.77
CA LEU A 14 -3.94 10.04 8.88
C LEU A 14 -4.46 10.45 10.27
N PRO A 15 -5.61 11.15 10.37
CA PRO A 15 -6.15 11.65 11.62
C PRO A 15 -6.90 10.57 12.42
N ALA A 16 -6.38 9.34 12.44
CA ALA A 16 -7.00 8.19 13.11
C ALA A 16 -5.95 7.36 13.87
N PRO A 17 -6.35 6.62 14.92
CA PRO A 17 -5.46 5.72 15.64
C PRO A 17 -5.09 4.50 14.79
N LEU A 18 -3.96 3.87 15.13
CA LEU A 18 -3.36 2.76 14.41
C LEU A 18 -4.35 1.62 14.10
N ASP A 19 -5.17 1.24 15.07
CA ASP A 19 -6.13 0.15 14.90
C ASP A 19 -7.20 0.44 13.86
N ARG A 20 -7.68 1.69 13.79
CA ARG A 20 -8.63 2.13 12.75
C ARG A 20 -7.98 2.13 11.36
N VAL A 21 -6.73 2.58 11.27
CA VAL A 21 -5.98 2.57 10.01
C VAL A 21 -5.72 1.14 9.53
N ARG A 22 -5.38 0.21 10.43
CA ARG A 22 -5.23 -1.21 10.09
C ARG A 22 -6.53 -1.80 9.54
N GLU A 23 -7.65 -1.57 10.24
CA GLU A 23 -8.97 -2.02 9.79
C GLU A 23 -9.31 -1.44 8.40
N ALA A 24 -9.08 -0.15 8.20
CA ALA A 24 -9.32 0.54 6.93
C ALA A 24 -8.46 -0.01 5.78
N ILE A 25 -7.20 -0.37 6.03
CA ILE A 25 -6.32 -1.00 5.04
C ILE A 25 -6.86 -2.38 4.64
N GLU A 26 -7.20 -3.21 5.62
CA GLU A 26 -7.73 -4.55 5.36
C GLU A 26 -9.09 -4.50 4.64
N SER A 27 -9.97 -3.59 5.04
CA SER A 27 -11.28 -3.41 4.38
C SER A 27 -11.11 -2.91 2.94
N THR A 28 -10.26 -1.91 2.73
CA THR A 28 -10.01 -1.35 1.39
C THR A 28 -9.41 -2.41 0.47
N ALA A 29 -8.40 -3.16 0.95
CA ALA A 29 -7.80 -4.24 0.18
C ALA A 29 -8.84 -5.31 -0.21
N ARG A 30 -9.73 -5.69 0.70
CA ARG A 30 -10.81 -6.67 0.41
C ARG A 30 -11.86 -6.12 -0.56
N LEU A 31 -12.31 -4.87 -0.38
CA LEU A 31 -13.32 -4.23 -1.22
C LEU A 31 -12.83 -4.08 -2.67
N GLU A 32 -11.59 -3.67 -2.86
CA GLU A 32 -10.97 -3.50 -4.19
C GLU A 32 -10.42 -4.82 -4.78
N GLY A 33 -10.57 -5.94 -4.04
CA GLY A 33 -10.09 -7.26 -4.44
C GLY A 33 -8.58 -7.32 -4.63
N HIS A 34 -7.83 -6.52 -3.86
CA HIS A 34 -6.37 -6.58 -3.78
C HIS A 34 -5.92 -7.78 -2.94
N HIS A 35 -4.69 -8.24 -3.19
CA HIS A 35 -4.12 -9.36 -2.47
C HIS A 35 -3.22 -8.84 -1.34
N ILE A 36 -3.47 -9.29 -0.11
CA ILE A 36 -2.57 -9.04 1.02
C ILE A 36 -1.57 -10.20 1.05
N ASP A 37 -0.33 -9.93 0.66
CA ASP A 37 0.72 -10.94 0.55
C ASP A 37 1.27 -11.32 1.92
N ALA A 38 1.58 -10.31 2.74
CA ALA A 38 2.14 -10.49 4.07
C ALA A 38 1.71 -9.37 5.02
N VAL A 39 1.60 -9.71 6.30
CA VAL A 39 1.42 -8.75 7.38
C VAL A 39 2.47 -9.06 8.44
N SER A 40 3.20 -8.04 8.89
CA SER A 40 4.19 -8.19 9.96
C SER A 40 3.51 -8.59 11.27
N SER A 41 4.24 -9.27 12.16
CA SER A 41 3.72 -9.76 13.45
C SER A 41 3.23 -8.65 14.37
N ASP A 42 3.82 -7.45 14.26
CA ASP A 42 3.42 -6.23 14.97
C ASP A 42 2.25 -5.49 14.29
N ARG A 43 1.78 -5.96 13.13
CA ARG A 43 0.76 -5.31 12.29
C ARG A 43 1.07 -3.85 11.99
N LEU A 44 2.36 -3.50 11.92
CA LEU A 44 2.81 -2.18 11.51
C LEU A 44 3.22 -2.16 10.04
N ARG A 45 3.39 -3.33 9.42
CA ARG A 45 3.71 -3.44 8.00
C ARG A 45 2.77 -4.39 7.28
N PHE A 46 2.28 -3.95 6.12
CA PHE A 46 1.40 -4.69 5.22
C PHE A 46 2.00 -4.68 3.83
N ASP A 47 2.28 -5.85 3.27
CA ASP A 47 2.66 -5.99 1.88
C ASP A 47 1.41 -6.40 1.08
N ILE A 48 1.01 -5.56 0.13
CA ILE A 48 -0.23 -5.68 -0.63
C ILE A 48 0.09 -5.59 -2.12
N THR A 49 -0.38 -6.55 -2.90
CA THR A 49 -0.34 -6.48 -4.36
C THR A 49 -1.71 -6.07 -4.89
N THR A 50 -1.77 -4.94 -5.60
CA THR A 50 -3.02 -4.49 -6.22
C THR A 50 -3.47 -5.47 -7.30
N LYS A 51 -4.78 -5.57 -7.48
CA LYS A 51 -5.38 -6.49 -8.44
C LYS A 51 -4.85 -6.24 -9.84
N ARG A 52 -4.40 -7.31 -10.50
CA ARG A 52 -4.05 -7.27 -11.92
C ARG A 52 -5.29 -6.99 -12.77
N THR A 53 -5.17 -6.05 -13.69
CA THR A 53 -6.22 -5.69 -14.64
C THR A 53 -5.74 -5.91 -16.08
N ALA A 54 -6.64 -5.75 -17.06
CA ALA A 54 -6.26 -5.82 -18.48
C ALA A 54 -5.21 -4.75 -18.88
N LEU A 55 -5.12 -3.65 -18.12
CA LEU A 55 -4.26 -2.49 -18.42
C LEU A 55 -3.06 -2.35 -17.48
N SER A 56 -2.98 -3.16 -16.41
CA SER A 56 -1.91 -3.11 -15.42
C SER A 56 -1.62 -4.49 -14.85
N TRP A 57 -0.34 -4.83 -14.73
CA TRP A 57 0.11 -6.07 -14.07
C TRP A 57 -0.10 -6.05 -12.54
N GLY A 58 -0.55 -4.92 -11.99
CA GLY A 58 -0.63 -4.68 -10.56
C GLY A 58 0.61 -3.96 -10.04
N THR A 59 0.47 -3.38 -8.87
CA THR A 59 1.51 -2.63 -8.15
C THR A 59 1.68 -3.30 -6.80
N HIS A 60 2.92 -3.54 -6.40
CA HIS A 60 3.22 -4.03 -5.07
C HIS A 60 3.39 -2.83 -4.15
N LEU A 61 2.67 -2.82 -3.04
CA LEU A 61 2.59 -1.76 -2.05
C LEU A 61 3.05 -2.32 -0.71
N ALA A 62 4.19 -1.86 -0.21
CA ALA A 62 4.63 -2.09 1.15
C ALA A 62 4.22 -0.89 2.00
N ILE A 63 3.22 -1.09 2.85
CA ILE A 63 2.66 -0.07 3.74
C ILE A 63 3.28 -0.24 5.10
N THR A 64 3.90 0.81 5.63
CA THR A 64 4.44 0.89 6.99
C THR A 64 3.65 1.94 7.76
N LEU A 65 3.24 1.60 8.97
CA LEU A 65 2.47 2.44 9.88
C LEU A 65 3.33 2.81 11.08
N GLU A 66 3.31 4.08 11.44
CA GLU A 66 3.98 4.61 12.62
C GLU A 66 2.97 5.40 13.47
N GLU A 67 3.02 5.20 14.79
CA GLU A 67 2.17 5.93 15.71
C GLU A 67 2.69 7.37 15.91
N ALA A 68 1.80 8.35 15.81
CA ALA A 68 2.11 9.77 15.95
C ALA A 68 1.13 10.46 16.90
N GLY A 69 1.08 10.00 18.16
CA GLY A 69 0.36 10.68 19.26
C GLY A 69 -1.15 10.83 19.00
N GLY A 70 -1.83 9.73 18.67
CA GLY A 70 -3.26 9.71 18.33
C GLY A 70 -3.57 9.89 16.84
N ARG A 71 -2.54 10.15 16.03
CA ARG A 71 -2.56 10.06 14.56
C ARG A 71 -1.69 8.90 14.12
N THR A 72 -1.84 8.48 12.88
CA THR A 72 -1.02 7.41 12.30
C THR A 72 -0.34 7.95 11.05
N ARG A 73 0.98 7.86 11.01
CA ARG A 73 1.73 8.11 9.78
C ARG A 73 1.75 6.84 8.97
N MET A 74 1.18 6.90 7.77
CA MET A 74 1.21 5.80 6.81
C MET A 74 2.22 6.11 5.73
N THR A 75 3.22 5.24 5.57
CA THR A 75 4.21 5.29 4.51
C THR A 75 3.98 4.13 3.56
N VAL A 76 3.73 4.42 2.28
CA VAL A 76 3.52 3.44 1.21
C VAL A 76 4.72 3.46 0.29
N ASP A 77 5.57 2.45 0.42
CA ASP A 77 6.58 2.12 -0.57
C ASP A 77 5.92 1.33 -1.69
N TYR A 78 6.19 1.68 -2.95
CA TYR A 78 5.60 0.99 -4.08
C TYR A 78 6.63 0.57 -5.12
N ASP A 79 6.41 -0.61 -5.68
CA ASP A 79 7.18 -1.19 -6.78
C ASP A 79 6.22 -1.91 -7.74
N ASN A 80 6.74 -2.41 -8.86
CA ASN A 80 5.97 -3.23 -9.78
C ASN A 80 5.56 -4.54 -9.09
N SER A 81 4.42 -5.08 -9.50
CA SER A 81 4.01 -6.41 -9.02
C SER A 81 5.09 -7.47 -9.29
N PRO A 82 5.32 -8.42 -8.37
CA PRO A 82 6.26 -9.51 -8.58
C PRO A 82 5.99 -10.27 -9.90
N GLY A 83 7.05 -10.51 -10.68
CA GLY A 83 6.94 -11.21 -11.97
C GLY A 83 6.48 -10.34 -13.15
N SER A 84 6.27 -9.04 -12.94
CA SER A 84 5.99 -8.10 -14.03
C SER A 84 7.22 -7.90 -14.95
N PRO A 85 7.01 -7.80 -16.29
CA PRO A 85 8.09 -7.47 -17.21
C PRO A 85 8.72 -6.11 -16.90
N LYS A 86 10.06 -6.02 -16.86
CA LYS A 86 10.79 -4.75 -16.61
C LYS A 86 10.44 -3.62 -17.59
N ALA A 87 9.97 -3.95 -18.80
CA ALA A 87 9.52 -2.96 -19.78
C ALA A 87 8.22 -2.24 -19.38
N LEU A 88 7.49 -2.76 -18.39
CA LEU A 88 6.26 -2.18 -17.85
C LEU A 88 6.48 -1.46 -16.52
N MET A 89 7.73 -1.05 -16.24
CA MET A 89 8.15 -0.20 -15.11
C MET A 89 7.53 1.19 -15.20
N ASP A 90 6.20 1.25 -15.10
CA ASP A 90 5.40 2.42 -15.35
C ASP A 90 5.28 3.20 -14.03
N LYS A 91 6.39 3.83 -13.62
CA LYS A 91 6.53 4.54 -12.34
C LYS A 91 5.33 5.45 -12.06
N LYS A 92 4.86 6.19 -13.08
CA LYS A 92 3.69 7.07 -12.98
C LYS A 92 2.38 6.33 -12.64
N LYS A 93 2.16 5.14 -13.21
CA LYS A 93 0.96 4.33 -12.90
C LYS A 93 1.05 3.70 -11.52
N ASN A 94 2.24 3.28 -11.11
CA ASN A 94 2.48 2.75 -9.76
C ASN A 94 2.28 3.84 -8.70
N THR A 95 2.83 5.05 -8.91
CA THR A 95 2.59 6.20 -8.04
C THR A 95 1.10 6.52 -7.96
N LYS A 96 0.39 6.54 -9.10
CA LYS A 96 -1.05 6.79 -9.10
C LYS A 96 -1.82 5.73 -8.33
N SER A 97 -1.46 4.45 -8.49
CA SER A 97 -2.11 3.34 -7.78
C SER A 97 -1.88 3.43 -6.27
N ALA A 98 -0.65 3.73 -5.84
CA ALA A 98 -0.32 3.95 -4.43
C ALA A 98 -1.07 5.15 -3.84
N GLN A 99 -1.15 6.26 -4.58
CA GLN A 99 -1.92 7.45 -4.20
C GLN A 99 -3.40 7.12 -4.04
N THR A 100 -4.01 6.46 -5.05
CA THR A 100 -5.42 6.07 -5.01
C THR A 100 -5.72 5.15 -3.84
N PHE A 101 -4.86 4.18 -3.55
CA PHE A 101 -5.03 3.31 -2.38
C PHE A 101 -4.95 4.12 -1.08
N ALA A 102 -3.98 5.02 -0.93
CA ALA A 102 -3.85 5.86 0.25
C ALA A 102 -5.02 6.83 0.44
N ASP A 103 -5.61 7.33 -0.66
CA ASP A 103 -6.81 8.17 -0.64
C ASP A 103 -8.06 7.37 -0.28
N GLN A 104 -8.18 6.12 -0.74
CA GLN A 104 -9.27 5.22 -0.35
C GLN A 104 -9.21 4.84 1.13
N VAL A 105 -8.01 4.54 1.65
CA VAL A 105 -7.82 4.28 3.08
C VAL A 105 -8.22 5.49 3.90
N GLU A 106 -7.81 6.70 3.51
CA GLU A 106 -8.23 7.93 4.18
C GLU A 106 -9.75 8.12 4.15
N ALA A 107 -10.40 7.84 3.01
CA ALA A 107 -11.85 7.96 2.88
C ALA A 107 -12.64 6.89 3.69
N ALA A 108 -11.98 5.81 4.10
CA ALA A 108 -12.57 4.74 4.91
C ALA A 108 -12.42 4.95 6.43
N LEU A 109 -11.65 5.97 6.86
CA LEU A 109 -11.48 6.37 8.25
C LEU A 109 -12.61 7.26 8.76
#